data_AF-A0A653C0L1-F1
#
_entry.id   AF-A0A653C0L1-F1
#
_cell.length_a   1.000
_cell.length_b   1.000
_cell.length_c   1.000
_cell.angle_alpha   90.00
_cell.angle_beta   90.00
_cell.angle_gamma   90.00
#
_symmetry.space_group_name_H-M   'P 1'
#
loop_
_entity.id
_entity.type
_entity.pdbx_description
1 polymer ?
#
loop_
_entity_poly.entity_id
_entity_poly.type
_entity_poly.pdbx_seq_one_letter_code
_entity_poly.pdbx_strand_id
1 'polypeptide(L)'
;MACSPFPNNTYICLCTHDSFPPSANGTCRRNVVTVGPGVDGRIPVMPPRNTSLDSQKKEAAEITIDYARINFMVPSIFVGIISFVLLASIVAYCRRRSRRNAAQASPINLKQSLLVAERYAPNPQYSTCSAAGVPVLRKETLSFLKEVGEGCFGKVFKGEF
;
A
#
# COMPACT_ATOMS: atom_id res chain seq x y z
N MET A 1 -4.42 7.11 -52.38
CA MET A 1 -5.21 6.03 -51.76
C MET A 1 -4.57 5.69 -50.43
N ALA A 2 -5.38 5.38 -49.42
CA ALA A 2 -4.91 4.92 -48.12
C ALA A 2 -5.78 3.75 -47.68
N CYS A 3 -5.19 2.74 -47.06
CA CYS A 3 -5.93 1.57 -46.59
C CYS A 3 -6.06 1.63 -45.07
N SER A 4 -7.28 1.45 -44.58
CA SER A 4 -7.61 1.42 -43.16
C SER A 4 -8.07 0.02 -42.77
N PRO A 5 -7.78 -0.42 -41.53
CA PRO A 5 -8.26 -1.69 -41.03
C PRO A 5 -9.80 -1.70 -40.99
N PHE A 6 -10.40 -2.79 -41.47
CA PHE A 6 -11.84 -3.07 -41.47
C PHE A 6 -12.11 -4.34 -40.63
N PRO A 7 -13.34 -4.57 -40.11
CA PRO A 7 -13.61 -5.72 -39.27
C PRO A 7 -13.17 -7.06 -39.88
N ASN A 8 -12.85 -8.03 -39.01
CA ASN A 8 -12.40 -9.37 -39.39
C ASN A 8 -11.03 -9.43 -40.09
N ASN A 9 -10.05 -8.63 -39.62
CA ASN A 9 -8.67 -8.62 -40.14
C ASN A 9 -8.55 -8.27 -41.63
N THR A 10 -9.55 -7.57 -42.17
CA THR A 10 -9.56 -7.13 -43.56
C THR A 10 -9.09 -5.68 -43.68
N TYR A 11 -8.66 -5.28 -44.87
CA TYR A 11 -8.24 -3.91 -45.15
C TYR A 11 -9.12 -3.36 -46.26
N ILE A 12 -9.62 -2.14 -46.06
CA ILE A 12 -10.35 -1.41 -47.10
C ILE A 12 -9.51 -0.24 -47.56
N CYS A 13 -9.32 -0.11 -48.87
CA CYS A 13 -8.60 1.01 -49.45
C CYS A 13 -9.59 2.08 -49.89
N LEU A 14 -9.38 3.30 -49.38
CA LEU A 14 -10.22 4.45 -49.62
C LEU A 14 -9.41 5.57 -50.26
N CYS A 15 -10.10 6.38 -51.05
CA CYS A 15 -9.55 7.58 -51.65
C CYS A 15 -9.36 8.66 -50.58
N THR A 16 -8.18 9.27 -50.52
CA THR A 16 -7.79 10.16 -49.41
C THR A 16 -8.50 11.50 -49.41
N HIS A 17 -9.12 11.88 -50.53
CA HIS A 17 -9.75 13.19 -50.69
C HIS A 17 -11.24 13.20 -50.34
N ASP A 18 -11.92 12.07 -50.45
CA ASP A 18 -13.38 11.93 -50.40
C ASP A 18 -13.84 10.67 -49.64
N SER A 19 -12.91 9.83 -49.19
CA SER A 19 -13.17 8.58 -48.46
C SER A 19 -14.06 7.57 -49.19
N PHE A 20 -14.24 7.71 -50.51
CA PHE A 20 -14.97 6.75 -51.33
C PHE A 20 -14.08 5.59 -51.78
N PRO A 21 -14.66 4.42 -52.10
CA PRO A 21 -13.91 3.31 -52.68
C PRO A 21 -13.38 3.70 -54.08
N PRO A 22 -12.20 3.19 -54.46
CA PRO A 22 -11.66 3.41 -55.80
C PRO A 22 -12.55 2.77 -56.87
N SER A 23 -12.42 3.26 -58.11
CA SER A 23 -13.03 2.60 -59.27
C SER A 23 -12.46 1.19 -59.46
N ALA A 24 -13.13 0.35 -60.26
CA ALA A 24 -12.69 -1.03 -60.55
C ALA A 24 -11.23 -1.12 -61.06
N ASN A 25 -10.73 -0.05 -61.68
CA ASN A 25 -9.35 0.06 -62.16
C ASN A 25 -8.36 0.56 -61.08
N GLY A 26 -8.76 0.64 -59.81
CA GLY A 26 -7.93 1.10 -58.69
C GLY A 26 -7.68 2.62 -58.69
N THR A 27 -8.41 3.39 -59.49
CA THR A 27 -8.21 4.85 -59.62
C THR A 27 -9.23 5.63 -58.79
N CYS A 28 -8.77 6.71 -58.16
CA CYS A 28 -9.61 7.70 -57.50
C CYS A 28 -9.97 8.80 -58.50
N ARG A 29 -11.23 9.24 -58.51
CA ARG A 29 -11.64 10.40 -59.30
C ARG A 29 -10.85 11.62 -58.82
N ARG A 30 -10.24 12.37 -59.74
CA ARG A 30 -9.55 13.62 -59.41
C ARG A 30 -10.55 14.77 -59.47
N ASN A 31 -10.67 15.53 -58.38
CA ASN A 31 -11.36 16.82 -58.42
C ASN A 31 -10.42 17.86 -59.02
N VAL A 32 -10.76 18.37 -60.20
CA VAL A 32 -10.03 19.46 -60.85
C VAL A 32 -10.64 20.76 -60.35
N VAL A 33 -9.87 21.54 -59.60
CA VAL A 33 -10.27 22.88 -59.18
C VAL A 33 -9.95 23.84 -60.31
N THR A 34 -10.98 24.40 -60.95
CA THR A 34 -10.82 25.46 -61.93
C THR A 34 -10.37 26.74 -61.24
N VAL A 35 -9.16 27.21 -61.57
CA VAL A 35 -8.62 28.46 -61.04
C VAL A 35 -9.28 29.61 -61.80
N GLY A 36 -10.19 30.33 -61.15
CA GLY A 36 -10.78 31.55 -61.72
C GLY A 36 -9.74 32.68 -61.83
N PRO A 37 -9.94 33.65 -62.74
CA PRO A 37 -9.03 34.79 -62.85
C PRO A 37 -9.11 35.61 -61.56
N GLY A 38 -8.01 35.65 -60.79
CA GLY A 38 -7.92 36.40 -59.53
C GLY A 38 -7.58 35.59 -58.28
N VAL A 39 -7.23 34.31 -58.40
CA VAL A 39 -6.69 33.52 -57.28
C VAL A 39 -5.17 33.38 -57.47
N ASP A 40 -4.38 33.98 -56.58
CA ASP A 40 -2.90 34.06 -56.57
C ASP A 40 -2.17 32.70 -56.42
N GLY A 41 -2.59 31.65 -57.14
CA GLY A 41 -1.96 30.33 -57.13
C GLY A 41 -1.95 29.61 -55.77
N ARG A 42 -2.52 30.21 -54.72
CA ARG A 42 -2.55 29.66 -53.37
C ARG A 42 -3.83 28.87 -53.17
N ILE A 43 -3.69 27.55 -53.16
CA ILE A 43 -4.76 26.62 -52.78
C ILE A 43 -4.91 26.69 -51.26
N PRO A 44 -6.07 27.07 -50.71
CA PRO A 44 -6.29 27.04 -49.27
C PRO A 44 -6.33 25.59 -48.79
N VAL A 45 -5.30 25.18 -48.04
CA VAL A 45 -5.29 23.91 -47.31
C VAL A 45 -6.20 24.05 -46.10
N MET A 46 -7.42 23.54 -46.21
CA MET A 46 -8.31 23.39 -45.07
C MET A 46 -7.92 22.12 -44.28
N PRO A 47 -7.70 22.21 -42.96
CA PRO A 47 -7.51 21.02 -42.14
C PRO A 47 -8.79 20.15 -42.19
N PRO A 48 -8.67 18.83 -42.04
CA PRO A 48 -9.80 17.92 -42.11
C PRO A 48 -10.85 18.32 -41.06
N ARG A 49 -12.05 18.65 -41.52
CA ARG A 49 -13.21 18.93 -40.68
C ARG A 49 -13.80 17.59 -40.29
N ASN A 50 -13.52 17.13 -39.08
CA ASN A 50 -14.05 15.90 -38.50
C ASN A 50 -15.54 16.08 -38.18
N THR A 51 -16.38 16.12 -39.22
CA THR A 51 -17.83 16.03 -39.05
C THR A 51 -18.17 14.54 -38.97
N SER A 52 -18.84 14.15 -37.88
CA SER A 52 -19.32 12.79 -37.53
C SER A 52 -18.28 11.76 -37.04
N LEU A 53 -18.05 11.75 -35.71
CA LEU A 53 -17.71 10.57 -34.87
C LEU A 53 -17.42 10.96 -33.40
N ASP A 54 -17.38 12.26 -33.07
CA ASP A 54 -17.04 12.72 -31.72
C ASP A 54 -18.22 12.66 -30.73
N SER A 55 -19.47 12.75 -31.20
CA SER A 55 -20.64 12.74 -30.30
C SER A 55 -21.02 11.33 -29.82
N GLN A 56 -20.97 10.30 -30.67
CA GLN A 56 -21.26 8.92 -30.24
C GLN A 56 -20.09 8.24 -29.50
N LYS A 57 -18.84 8.64 -29.78
CA LYS A 57 -17.66 8.07 -29.11
C LYS A 57 -17.49 8.61 -27.69
N LYS A 58 -17.93 9.85 -27.42
CA LYS A 58 -17.93 10.43 -26.06
C LYS A 58 -18.96 9.74 -25.16
N GLU A 59 -20.17 9.52 -25.65
CA GLU A 59 -21.24 8.88 -24.88
C GLU A 59 -20.93 7.40 -24.57
N ALA A 60 -20.42 6.63 -25.53
CA ALA A 60 -20.03 5.23 -25.29
C ALA A 60 -18.77 5.10 -24.39
N ALA A 61 -17.80 6.03 -24.48
CA ALA A 61 -16.61 6.00 -23.64
C ALA A 61 -16.90 6.43 -22.20
N GLU A 62 -17.79 7.41 -21.99
CA GLU A 62 -18.20 7.88 -20.66
C GLU A 62 -18.95 6.78 -19.90
N ILE A 63 -19.94 6.13 -20.55
CA ILE A 63 -20.67 5.00 -19.97
C ILE A 63 -19.75 3.81 -19.62
N THR A 64 -18.75 3.52 -20.46
CA THR A 64 -17.80 2.41 -20.21
C THR A 64 -16.86 2.71 -19.04
N ILE A 65 -16.43 3.97 -18.88
CA ILE A 65 -15.58 4.39 -17.76
C ILE A 65 -16.34 4.33 -16.44
N ASP A 66 -17.60 4.75 -16.42
CA ASP A 66 -18.44 4.68 -15.21
C ASP A 66 -18.74 3.25 -14.80
N TYR A 67 -19.02 2.36 -15.76
CA TYR A 67 -19.21 0.93 -15.46
C TYR A 67 -17.94 0.27 -14.92
N ALA A 68 -16.77 0.61 -15.47
CA ALA A 68 -15.49 0.11 -14.96
C ALA A 68 -15.18 0.63 -13.54
N ARG A 69 -15.50 1.90 -13.24
CA ARG A 69 -15.35 2.47 -11.90
C ARG A 69 -16.29 1.83 -10.89
N ILE A 70 -17.55 1.61 -11.25
CA ILE A 70 -18.53 0.94 -10.38
C ILE A 70 -18.10 -0.51 -10.13
N ASN A 71 -17.70 -1.24 -11.18
CA ASN A 71 -17.24 -2.62 -11.06
C ASN A 71 -15.96 -2.79 -10.24
N PHE A 72 -15.14 -1.74 -10.08
CA PHE A 72 -13.96 -1.78 -9.21
C PHE A 72 -14.27 -1.33 -7.78
N MET A 73 -15.10 -0.29 -7.61
CA MET A 73 -15.44 0.27 -6.30
C MET A 73 -16.30 -0.67 -5.47
N VAL A 74 -17.29 -1.32 -6.10
CA VAL A 74 -18.21 -2.23 -5.41
C VAL A 74 -17.48 -3.40 -4.73
N PRO A 75 -16.68 -4.24 -5.42
CA PRO A 75 -15.98 -5.35 -4.77
C PRO A 75 -14.96 -4.87 -3.74
N SER A 76 -14.30 -3.73 -3.94
CA SER A 76 -13.34 -3.17 -2.98
C SER A 76 -14.00 -2.83 -1.64
N ILE A 77 -15.18 -2.20 -1.68
CA ILE A 77 -15.97 -1.88 -0.48
C ILE A 77 -16.45 -3.17 0.21
N PHE A 78 -16.96 -4.14 -0.55
CA PHE A 78 -17.39 -5.42 0.00
C PHE A 78 -16.25 -6.18 0.70
N VAL A 79 -15.06 -6.23 0.09
CA VAL A 79 -13.87 -6.86 0.71
C VAL A 79 -13.46 -6.12 1.98
N GLY A 80 -13.51 -4.79 1.99
CA GLY A 80 -13.24 -3.97 3.17
C GLY A 80 -14.20 -4.26 4.32
N ILE A 81 -15.51 -4.33 4.04
CA ILE A 81 -16.54 -4.63 5.04
C ILE A 81 -16.36 -6.05 5.60
N ILE A 82 -16.14 -7.04 4.73
CA ILE A 82 -15.95 -8.44 5.17
C ILE A 82 -14.72 -8.56 6.07
N SER A 83 -13.60 -7.95 5.67
CA SER A 83 -12.37 -7.92 6.46
C SER A 83 -12.59 -7.28 7.84
N PHE A 84 -13.28 -6.14 7.88
CA PHE A 84 -13.60 -5.45 9.13
C PHE A 84 -14.48 -6.28 10.06
N VAL A 85 -15.53 -6.93 9.53
CA VAL A 85 -16.42 -7.81 10.30
C VAL A 85 -15.65 -9.02 10.85
N LEU A 86 -14.78 -9.63 10.06
CA LEU A 86 -13.94 -10.75 10.51
C LEU A 86 -13.02 -10.31 11.65
N LEU A 87 -12.30 -9.20 11.50
CA LEU A 87 -11.42 -8.66 12.54
C LEU A 87 -12.20 -8.31 13.82
N ALA A 88 -13.34 -7.63 13.69
CA ALA A 88 -14.21 -7.31 14.82
C ALA A 88 -14.73 -8.57 15.53
N SER A 89 -15.09 -9.61 14.77
CA SER A 89 -15.54 -10.89 15.32
C SER A 89 -14.42 -11.63 16.07
N ILE A 90 -13.19 -11.63 15.53
CA ILE A 90 -12.01 -12.22 16.16
C ILE A 90 -11.69 -11.47 17.46
N VAL A 91 -11.66 -10.13 17.43
CA VAL A 91 -11.42 -9.32 18.62
C VAL A 91 -12.52 -9.55 19.66
N ALA A 92 -13.79 -9.58 19.26
CA ALA A 92 -14.89 -9.88 20.16
C ALA A 92 -14.78 -11.29 20.77
N TYR A 93 -14.40 -12.28 19.96
CA TYR A 93 -14.16 -13.65 20.42
C TYR A 93 -12.99 -13.73 21.39
N CYS A 94 -11.85 -13.10 21.08
CA CYS A 94 -10.68 -13.02 21.97
C CYS A 94 -11.02 -12.32 23.28
N ARG A 95 -11.77 -11.21 23.24
CA ARG A 95 -12.22 -10.51 24.46
C ARG A 95 -13.20 -11.35 25.26
N ARG A 96 -14.14 -12.04 24.62
CA ARG A 96 -15.07 -12.96 25.31
C ARG A 96 -14.32 -14.15 25.92
N ARG A 97 -13.37 -14.73 25.21
CA ARG A 97 -12.54 -15.84 25.69
C ARG A 97 -11.64 -15.40 26.85
N SER A 98 -10.99 -14.24 26.73
CA SER A 98 -10.20 -13.66 27.82
C SER A 98 -11.05 -13.39 29.07
N ARG A 99 -12.27 -12.86 28.92
CA ARG A 99 -13.20 -12.68 30.05
C ARG A 99 -13.63 -14.00 30.67
N ARG A 100 -13.89 -15.05 29.88
CA ARG A 100 -14.19 -16.40 30.39
C ARG A 100 -13.01 -17.01 31.13
N ASN A 101 -11.81 -16.86 30.59
CA ASN A 101 -10.59 -17.31 31.24
C ASN A 101 -10.32 -16.53 32.52
N ALA A 102 -10.58 -15.21 32.57
CA ALA A 102 -10.45 -14.40 33.78
C ALA A 102 -11.50 -14.77 34.85
N ALA A 103 -12.70 -15.18 34.43
CA ALA A 103 -13.74 -15.65 35.35
C ALA A 103 -13.46 -17.07 35.89
N GLN A 104 -12.69 -17.89 35.16
CA GLN A 104 -12.26 -19.23 35.60
C GLN A 104 -10.86 -19.28 36.20
N ALA A 105 -10.05 -18.22 36.04
CA ALA A 105 -8.71 -18.13 36.58
C ALA A 105 -8.76 -17.54 37.99
N SER A 106 -8.61 -18.42 38.99
CA SER A 106 -7.97 -18.05 40.25
C SER A 106 -6.67 -17.25 39.97
N PRO A 107 -6.28 -16.28 40.82
CA PRO A 107 -5.21 -15.34 40.52
C PRO A 107 -3.92 -16.07 40.13
N ILE A 108 -3.59 -16.02 38.84
CA ILE A 108 -2.49 -16.78 38.26
C ILE A 108 -1.20 -16.08 38.69
N ASN A 109 -0.41 -16.81 39.49
CA ASN A 109 0.92 -16.42 39.92
C ASN A 109 1.80 -16.19 38.68
N LEU A 110 2.42 -15.01 38.58
CA LEU A 110 3.23 -14.57 37.44
C LEU A 110 4.62 -15.24 37.47
N LYS A 111 4.67 -16.56 37.31
CA LYS A 111 5.93 -17.31 37.12
C LYS A 111 5.73 -18.29 35.97
N GLN A 112 6.62 -18.22 34.97
CA GLN A 112 6.57 -18.94 33.68
C GLN A 112 5.53 -18.35 32.72
N SER A 113 5.82 -17.96 31.48
CA SER A 113 6.95 -18.26 30.60
C SER A 113 6.86 -17.31 29.40
N LEU A 114 7.74 -16.31 29.30
CA LEU A 114 7.91 -15.54 28.05
C LEU A 114 9.37 -15.12 27.84
N LEU A 115 10.30 -15.91 28.35
CA LEU A 115 11.69 -15.83 27.97
C LEU A 115 12.14 -17.27 27.75
N VAL A 116 12.46 -17.60 26.51
CA VAL A 116 13.11 -18.86 26.15
C VAL A 116 14.43 -18.89 26.91
N ALA A 117 14.45 -19.61 28.04
CA ALA A 117 15.58 -19.68 28.96
C ALA A 117 16.84 -20.29 28.33
N GLU A 118 16.71 -20.84 27.12
CA GLU A 118 17.78 -21.55 26.41
C GLU A 118 18.64 -20.65 25.49
N ARG A 119 18.31 -19.36 25.32
CA ARG A 119 19.04 -18.45 24.42
C ARG A 119 19.69 -17.24 25.06
N TYR A 120 19.55 -17.09 26.38
CA TYR A 120 20.30 -16.11 27.12
C TYR A 120 21.34 -16.86 27.93
N ALA A 121 22.62 -16.62 27.66
CA ALA A 121 23.64 -16.87 28.67
C ALA A 121 23.24 -15.99 29.87
N PRO A 122 22.80 -16.57 31.01
CA PRO A 122 22.45 -15.77 32.16
C PRO A 122 23.71 -15.01 32.56
N ASN A 123 23.65 -13.68 32.45
CA ASN A 123 24.70 -12.84 32.96
C ASN A 123 24.88 -13.22 34.45
N PRO A 124 26.08 -13.66 34.88
CA PRO A 124 26.30 -14.21 36.22
C PRO A 124 25.96 -13.23 37.35
N GLN A 125 25.79 -11.94 37.02
CA GLN A 125 25.30 -10.92 37.95
C GLN A 125 23.81 -11.07 38.33
N TYR A 126 23.02 -11.89 37.62
CA TYR A 126 21.63 -12.20 37.94
C TYR A 126 21.39 -13.67 38.29
N SER A 127 22.46 -14.48 38.37
CA SER A 127 22.36 -15.79 38.99
C SER A 127 21.87 -15.55 40.41
N THR A 128 20.65 -16.00 40.72
CA THR A 128 20.12 -16.08 42.08
C THR A 128 21.07 -16.95 42.88
N CYS A 129 22.09 -16.30 43.45
CA CYS A 129 22.82 -16.82 44.57
C CYS A 129 21.74 -17.14 45.60
N SER A 130 21.55 -18.42 45.91
CA SER A 130 20.78 -18.82 47.07
C SER A 130 21.28 -17.96 48.20
N ALA A 131 20.41 -17.10 48.75
CA ALA A 131 20.72 -16.20 49.84
C ALA A 131 21.02 -17.04 51.10
N ALA A 132 22.18 -17.67 51.10
CA ALA A 132 22.79 -18.28 52.26
C ALA A 132 23.51 -17.16 52.98
N GLY A 133 22.78 -16.50 53.88
CA GLY A 133 23.35 -15.87 55.06
C GLY A 133 24.23 -14.65 54.85
N VAL A 134 23.79 -13.66 54.07
CA VAL A 134 24.35 -12.30 54.24
C VAL A 134 23.52 -11.60 55.32
N PRO A 135 24.05 -11.38 56.54
CA PRO A 135 23.31 -10.70 57.59
C PRO A 135 23.01 -9.26 57.15
N VAL A 136 21.77 -8.83 57.33
CA VAL A 136 21.37 -7.44 57.09
C VAL A 136 22.00 -6.57 58.19
N LEU A 137 23.16 -5.99 57.89
CA LEU A 137 23.88 -5.10 58.80
C LEU A 137 23.14 -3.77 58.94
N ARG A 138 22.88 -3.37 60.18
CA ARG A 138 22.27 -2.08 60.49
C ARG A 138 23.35 -1.00 60.50
N LYS A 139 22.99 0.24 60.12
CA LYS A 139 23.96 1.33 59.97
C LYS A 139 24.61 1.70 61.31
N GLU A 140 23.89 1.53 62.41
CA GLU A 140 24.33 1.90 63.76
C GLU A 140 25.38 0.93 64.31
N THR A 141 25.52 -0.27 63.72
CA THR A 141 26.53 -1.27 64.11
C THR A 141 27.79 -1.20 63.26
N LEU A 142 27.95 -0.15 62.43
CA LEU A 142 29.10 0.02 61.55
C LEU A 142 29.92 1.22 62.02
N SER A 143 31.18 0.97 62.38
CA SER A 143 32.14 2.02 62.68
C SER A 143 33.09 2.25 61.50
N PHE A 144 33.26 3.50 61.08
CA PHE A 144 34.17 3.85 59.99
C PHE A 144 35.54 4.15 60.57
N LEU A 145 36.52 3.28 60.30
CA LEU A 145 37.84 3.34 60.91
C LEU A 145 38.82 4.22 60.12
N LYS A 146 38.94 3.98 58.81
CA LYS A 146 39.96 4.63 57.97
C LYS A 146 39.45 4.88 56.56
N GLU A 147 39.67 6.09 56.05
CA GLU A 147 39.45 6.41 54.64
C GLU A 147 40.48 5.65 53.77
N VAL A 148 39.98 4.82 52.88
CA VAL A 148 40.79 3.99 51.97
C VAL A 148 41.07 4.74 50.67
N GLY A 149 40.16 5.63 50.26
CA GLY A 149 40.37 6.52 49.12
C GLY A 149 39.10 7.27 48.71
N GLU A 150 39.28 8.27 47.85
CA GLU A 150 38.22 9.08 47.27
C GLU A 150 38.27 9.00 45.74
N GLY A 151 37.13 8.75 45.11
CA GLY A 151 37.00 8.74 43.66
C GLY A 151 35.75 9.50 43.19
N CYS A 152 35.43 9.40 41.90
CA CYS A 152 34.25 10.07 41.32
C CYS A 152 32.91 9.63 41.93
N PHE A 153 32.88 8.56 42.72
CA PHE A 153 31.70 8.04 43.40
C PHE A 153 31.70 8.32 44.92
N GLY A 154 32.62 9.16 45.38
CA GLY A 154 32.75 9.55 46.78
C GLY A 154 33.84 8.79 47.54
N LYS A 155 33.78 8.92 48.87
CA LYS A 155 34.79 8.41 49.80
C LYS A 155 34.48 6.99 50.24
N VAL A 156 35.51 6.14 50.26
CA VAL A 156 35.42 4.75 50.71
C VAL A 156 36.13 4.63 52.04
N PHE A 157 35.46 4.03 53.02
CA PHE A 157 35.98 3.80 54.36
C PHE A 157 36.08 2.30 54.66
N LYS A 158 37.12 1.90 55.39
CA LYS A 158 37.20 0.59 56.02
C LYS A 158 36.25 0.58 57.22
N GLY A 159 35.22 -0.27 57.16
CA GLY A 159 34.29 -0.50 58.26
C GLY A 159 34.70 -1.71 59.11
N GLU A 160 34.29 -1.71 60.37
CA GLU A 160 34.29 -2.88 61.28
C GLU A 160 32.88 -3.06 61.86
N PHE A 161 32.51 -4.31 62.13
CA PHE A 161 31.23 -4.72 62.69
C PHE A 161 31.37 -5.04 64.18
#